data_AF-A0A849TPU5-F1
#
_entry.id   AF-A0A849TPU5-F1
#
_cell.length_a   1.000
_cell.length_b   1.000
_cell.length_c   1.000
_cell.angle_alpha   90.00
_cell.angle_beta   90.00
_cell.angle_gamma   90.00
#
_symmetry.space_group_name_H-M   'P 1'
#
loop_
_entity.id
_entity.type
_entity.pdbx_description
1 polymer ?
#
loop_
_entity_poly.entity_id
_entity_poly.type
_entity_poly.pdbx_seq_one_letter_code
_entity_poly.pdbx_strand_id
1 'polypeptide(L)'
;MNASATFFERLLAWLKVIGARLWSLLDLAAAGALIAVSEIVQWVVPRACMWSRAIAGTIKSMSPGAWLKFAMLGAAALLLSYVWSWRDVAGHWWDTSQGNRPLMAAKSWYYHLDKIDVDKIAKSDADVLVIDYAREGGKIPLTPEEVARLKVKPDGKKRLVISYMSIGEAETYRWYWREDWKGDDMPGWQVMENCAWPRAHMVRFWHDGWKDIIYQGRRPYVKRIIDAGFDGVYLDRIDVYERQTDQRPTARDDMIDFVTDMAKAARTWKPGFLVIAQNAEDLLQEQRYRDVIDGLGKEDLLHGSTGTGVRNSDKDIAWSIDLMRRLQWDYKPVFAVEYLTTKAAIATTTTELNSLGMVPTFQHRSLDGGDPTVARADEKQQYGTPEWIQTECKEKHKPHW
;
A
#
# COMPACT_ATOMS: atom_id res chain seq x y z
N MET A 1 22.27 -54.99 7.02
CA MET A 1 21.32 -54.44 8.00
C MET A 1 22.04 -53.35 8.79
N ASN A 2 21.78 -52.06 8.53
CA ASN A 2 22.09 -50.86 9.36
C ASN A 2 22.09 -49.54 8.55
N ALA A 3 21.02 -49.26 7.80
CA ALA A 3 20.87 -47.97 7.11
C ALA A 3 19.52 -47.27 7.38
N SER A 4 18.49 -48.00 7.84
CA SER A 4 17.19 -47.40 8.17
C SER A 4 17.11 -46.82 9.58
N ALA A 5 17.92 -47.32 10.52
CA ALA A 5 17.91 -46.87 11.92
C ALA A 5 18.49 -45.45 12.09
N THR A 6 19.48 -45.05 11.27
CA THR A 6 20.16 -43.75 11.39
C THR A 6 19.38 -42.58 10.79
N PHE A 7 18.51 -42.82 9.81
CA PHE A 7 17.63 -41.79 9.25
C PHE A 7 16.48 -41.46 10.22
N PHE A 8 15.88 -42.48 10.83
CA PHE A 8 14.75 -42.31 11.72
C PHE A 8 15.13 -41.59 13.03
N GLU A 9 16.31 -41.89 13.58
CA GLU A 9 16.81 -41.19 14.77
C GLU A 9 17.18 -39.73 14.51
N ARG A 10 17.75 -39.41 13.34
CA ARG A 10 18.04 -38.03 12.95
C ARG A 10 16.78 -37.21 12.68
N LEU A 11 15.76 -37.83 12.10
CA LEU A 11 14.45 -37.20 11.89
C LEU A 11 13.75 -36.93 13.23
N LEU A 12 13.79 -37.88 14.17
CA LEU A 12 13.24 -37.71 15.52
C LEU A 12 13.97 -36.62 16.33
N ALA A 13 15.29 -36.52 16.22
CA ALA A 13 16.06 -35.46 16.86
C ALA A 13 15.71 -34.07 16.29
N TRP A 14 15.54 -33.98 14.97
CA TRP A 14 15.17 -32.73 14.29
C TRP A 14 13.73 -32.29 14.63
N LEU A 15 12.78 -33.24 14.65
CA LEU A 15 11.39 -32.99 15.06
C LEU A 15 11.26 -32.58 16.53
N LYS A 16 12.12 -33.08 17.43
CA LYS A 16 12.14 -32.64 18.85
C LYS A 16 12.60 -31.20 19.01
N VAL A 17 13.59 -30.75 18.23
CA VAL A 17 14.08 -29.36 18.27
C VAL A 17 13.05 -28.39 17.69
N ILE A 18 12.37 -28.78 16.61
CA ILE A 18 11.26 -27.99 16.02
C ILE A 18 10.07 -27.98 16.96
N GLY A 19 9.74 -29.13 17.57
CA GLY A 19 8.70 -29.25 18.58
C GLY A 19 8.94 -28.34 19.78
N ALA A 20 10.17 -28.28 20.30
CA ALA A 20 10.54 -27.40 21.42
C ALA A 20 10.50 -25.91 21.05
N ARG A 21 10.89 -25.52 19.83
CA ARG A 21 10.81 -24.13 19.35
C ARG A 21 9.38 -23.70 19.04
N LEU A 22 8.56 -24.59 18.48
CA LEU A 22 7.11 -24.38 18.32
C LEU A 22 6.42 -24.29 19.68
N TRP A 23 6.85 -25.08 20.67
CA TRP A 23 6.36 -25.00 22.05
C TRP A 23 6.70 -23.67 22.72
N SER A 24 7.93 -23.16 22.57
CA SER A 24 8.30 -21.84 23.14
C SER A 24 7.60 -20.66 22.45
N LEU A 25 7.29 -20.78 21.16
CA LEU A 25 6.52 -19.76 20.42
C LEU A 25 5.02 -19.84 20.76
N LEU A 26 4.50 -21.05 21.00
CA LEU A 26 3.16 -21.27 21.53
C LEU A 26 3.05 -20.78 22.97
N ASP A 27 4.07 -20.92 23.82
CA ASP A 27 4.06 -20.41 25.21
C ASP A 27 4.11 -18.88 25.27
N LEU A 28 4.85 -18.20 24.38
CA LEU A 28 4.89 -16.73 24.32
C LEU A 28 3.61 -16.14 23.71
N ALA A 29 3.08 -16.76 22.66
CA ALA A 29 1.79 -16.36 22.08
C ALA A 29 0.61 -16.72 22.99
N ALA A 30 0.67 -17.86 23.70
CA ALA A 30 -0.31 -18.23 24.70
C ALA A 30 -0.19 -17.37 25.95
N ALA A 31 1.00 -16.96 26.40
CA ALA A 31 1.18 -16.03 27.51
C ALA A 31 0.69 -14.63 27.17
N GLY A 32 0.99 -14.11 25.96
CA GLY A 32 0.44 -12.84 25.47
C GLY A 32 -1.07 -12.89 25.28
N ALA A 33 -1.60 -14.00 24.75
CA ALA A 33 -3.03 -14.24 24.66
C ALA A 33 -3.67 -14.41 26.06
N LEU A 34 -3.01 -15.04 27.03
CA LEU A 34 -3.49 -15.19 28.41
C LEU A 34 -3.49 -13.86 29.16
N ILE A 35 -2.53 -12.96 28.89
CA ILE A 35 -2.52 -11.60 29.45
C ILE A 35 -3.62 -10.77 28.81
N ALA A 36 -3.77 -10.78 27.49
CA ALA A 36 -4.85 -10.07 26.80
C ALA A 36 -6.24 -10.63 27.18
N VAL A 37 -6.37 -11.94 27.30
CA VAL A 37 -7.58 -12.60 27.83
C VAL A 37 -7.78 -12.24 29.30
N SER A 38 -6.72 -12.17 30.12
CA SER A 38 -6.81 -11.72 31.52
C SER A 38 -7.26 -10.27 31.62
N GLU A 39 -6.77 -9.36 30.80
CA GLU A 39 -7.17 -7.95 30.78
C GLU A 39 -8.62 -7.80 30.28
N ILE A 40 -9.00 -8.53 29.22
CA ILE A 40 -10.39 -8.60 28.75
C ILE A 40 -11.27 -9.20 29.84
N VAL A 41 -10.87 -10.28 30.51
CA VAL A 41 -11.61 -10.90 31.62
C VAL A 41 -11.71 -9.94 32.80
N GLN A 42 -10.66 -9.21 33.16
CA GLN A 42 -10.68 -8.21 34.24
C GLN A 42 -11.52 -6.97 33.89
N TRP A 43 -11.70 -6.65 32.61
CA TRP A 43 -12.56 -5.53 32.17
C TRP A 43 -14.02 -5.94 31.92
N VAL A 44 -14.22 -7.15 31.38
CA VAL A 44 -15.51 -7.74 31.04
C VAL A 44 -16.18 -8.38 32.25
N VAL A 45 -15.47 -9.11 33.12
CA VAL A 45 -16.11 -9.83 34.25
C VAL A 45 -16.72 -8.88 35.28
N PRO A 46 -16.09 -7.78 35.73
CA PRO A 46 -16.74 -6.87 36.68
C PRO A 46 -17.96 -6.17 36.07
N ARG A 47 -17.90 -5.82 34.78
CA ARG A 47 -19.05 -5.26 34.04
C ARG A 47 -20.13 -6.33 33.86
N ALA A 48 -19.81 -7.50 33.35
CA ALA A 48 -20.72 -8.64 33.21
C ALA A 48 -21.32 -9.06 34.56
N CYS A 49 -20.60 -8.93 35.68
CA CYS A 49 -21.11 -9.13 37.05
C CYS A 49 -22.03 -8.00 37.53
N MET A 50 -21.88 -6.78 37.01
CA MET A 50 -22.76 -5.65 37.27
C MET A 50 -24.05 -5.77 36.43
N TRP A 51 -23.92 -6.11 35.14
CA TRP A 51 -25.02 -6.45 34.24
C TRP A 51 -25.75 -7.72 34.71
N SER A 52 -25.04 -8.74 35.20
CA SER A 52 -25.67 -9.97 35.72
C SER A 52 -26.44 -9.72 37.00
N ARG A 53 -26.04 -8.78 37.87
CA ARG A 53 -26.85 -8.39 39.04
C ARG A 53 -28.11 -7.62 38.64
N ALA A 54 -28.02 -6.76 37.62
CA ALA A 54 -29.18 -6.06 37.06
C ALA A 54 -30.15 -7.00 36.30
N ILE A 55 -29.63 -8.05 35.67
CA ILE A 55 -30.40 -9.01 34.87
C ILE A 55 -30.87 -10.22 35.70
N ALA A 56 -30.18 -10.57 36.79
CA ALA A 56 -30.51 -11.72 37.64
C ALA A 56 -31.86 -11.59 38.35
N GLY A 57 -32.28 -10.38 38.71
CA GLY A 57 -33.61 -10.13 39.26
C GLY A 57 -34.72 -10.46 38.25
N THR A 58 -34.50 -10.07 36.99
CA THR A 58 -35.41 -10.33 35.88
C THR A 58 -35.43 -11.81 35.48
N ILE A 59 -34.25 -12.46 35.37
CA ILE A 59 -34.13 -13.88 35.03
C ILE A 59 -34.76 -14.79 36.09
N LYS A 60 -34.63 -14.48 37.38
CA LYS A 60 -35.24 -15.27 38.47
C LYS A 60 -36.77 -15.24 38.45
N SER A 61 -37.38 -14.25 37.82
CA SER A 61 -38.84 -14.11 37.68
C SER A 61 -39.41 -14.72 36.39
N MET A 62 -38.56 -15.22 35.48
CA MET A 62 -38.97 -15.75 34.19
C MET A 62 -39.34 -17.23 34.27
N SER A 63 -40.42 -17.62 33.59
CA SER A 63 -40.74 -19.03 33.40
C SER A 63 -39.67 -19.72 32.52
N PRO A 64 -39.47 -21.04 32.65
CA PRO A 64 -38.47 -21.77 31.86
C PRO A 64 -38.58 -21.55 30.34
N GLY A 65 -39.80 -21.42 29.81
CA GLY A 65 -40.04 -21.11 28.40
C GLY A 65 -39.68 -19.68 28.00
N ALA A 66 -39.75 -18.71 28.92
CA ALA A 66 -39.33 -17.33 28.69
C ALA A 66 -37.81 -17.20 28.72
N TRP A 67 -37.12 -17.95 29.59
CA TRP A 67 -35.66 -17.99 29.64
C TRP A 67 -35.04 -18.56 28.35
N LEU A 68 -35.59 -19.68 27.84
CA LEU A 68 -35.12 -20.26 26.58
C LEU A 68 -35.29 -19.29 25.40
N LYS A 69 -36.41 -18.57 25.33
CA LYS A 69 -36.64 -17.53 24.31
C LYS A 69 -35.64 -16.37 24.44
N PHE A 70 -35.36 -15.92 25.65
CA PHE A 70 -34.38 -14.85 25.90
C PHE A 70 -32.96 -15.27 25.52
N ALA A 71 -32.56 -16.50 25.87
CA ALA A 71 -31.27 -17.06 25.49
C ALA A 71 -31.13 -17.23 23.96
N MET A 72 -32.19 -17.70 23.27
CA MET A 72 -32.21 -17.79 21.81
C MET A 72 -32.13 -16.42 21.14
N LEU A 73 -32.83 -15.41 21.66
CA LEU A 73 -32.76 -14.03 21.15
C LEU A 73 -31.36 -13.43 21.36
N GLY A 74 -30.73 -13.66 22.52
CA GLY A 74 -29.36 -13.22 22.80
C GLY A 74 -28.35 -13.91 21.87
N ALA A 75 -28.47 -15.22 21.67
CA ALA A 75 -27.62 -15.96 20.74
C ALA A 75 -27.83 -15.51 19.29
N ALA A 76 -29.07 -15.25 18.87
CA ALA A 76 -29.38 -14.71 17.55
C ALA A 76 -28.82 -13.29 17.36
N ALA A 77 -28.89 -12.43 18.39
CA ALA A 77 -28.32 -11.08 18.34
C ALA A 77 -26.78 -11.10 18.26
N LEU A 78 -26.12 -12.02 18.97
CA LEU A 78 -24.67 -12.23 18.89
C LEU A 78 -24.25 -12.79 17.53
N LEU A 79 -24.99 -13.77 17.00
CA LEU A 79 -24.78 -14.31 15.66
C LEU A 79 -24.99 -13.24 14.59
N LEU A 80 -26.04 -12.42 14.70
CA LEU A 80 -26.30 -11.30 13.79
C LEU A 80 -25.21 -10.25 13.88
N SER A 81 -24.75 -9.89 15.08
CA SER A 81 -23.65 -8.92 15.25
C SER A 81 -22.34 -9.44 14.68
N TYR A 82 -22.06 -10.73 14.85
CA TYR A 82 -20.93 -11.41 14.21
C TYR A 82 -21.09 -11.41 12.69
N VAL A 83 -22.17 -11.93 12.13
CA VAL A 83 -22.41 -11.94 10.67
C VAL A 83 -22.40 -10.53 10.08
N TRP A 84 -22.92 -9.53 10.79
CA TRP A 84 -22.90 -8.13 10.39
C TRP A 84 -21.48 -7.55 10.32
N SER A 85 -20.56 -8.01 11.16
CA SER A 85 -19.14 -7.62 11.04
C SER A 85 -18.45 -8.23 9.81
N TRP A 86 -19.05 -9.24 9.17
CA TRP A 86 -18.58 -9.83 7.91
C TRP A 86 -19.33 -9.32 6.67
N ARG A 87 -20.30 -8.40 6.83
CA ARG A 87 -21.11 -7.92 5.71
C ARG A 87 -20.28 -7.28 4.60
N ASP A 88 -19.21 -6.57 4.99
CA ASP A 88 -18.36 -5.85 4.06
C ASP A 88 -17.50 -6.84 3.26
N VAL A 89 -17.03 -7.93 3.86
CA VAL A 89 -16.34 -9.04 3.18
C VAL A 89 -17.21 -9.69 2.11
N ALA A 90 -18.47 -10.04 2.45
CA ALA A 90 -19.40 -10.61 1.47
C ALA A 90 -19.74 -9.61 0.35
N GLY A 91 -19.90 -8.33 0.72
CA GLY A 91 -20.11 -7.25 -0.23
C GLY A 91 -18.93 -7.05 -1.18
N HIS A 92 -17.70 -7.03 -0.67
CA HIS A 92 -16.48 -6.87 -1.45
C HIS A 92 -16.22 -8.07 -2.37
N TRP A 93 -16.47 -9.29 -1.90
CA TRP A 93 -16.43 -10.48 -2.74
C TRP A 93 -17.45 -10.39 -3.88
N TRP A 94 -18.70 -10.01 -3.57
CA TRP A 94 -19.74 -9.86 -4.58
C TRP A 94 -19.39 -8.77 -5.59
N ASP A 95 -18.95 -7.60 -5.13
CA ASP A 95 -18.51 -6.47 -5.95
C ASP A 95 -17.33 -6.86 -6.88
N THR A 96 -16.39 -7.65 -6.36
CA THR A 96 -15.31 -8.25 -7.17
C THR A 96 -15.87 -9.20 -8.24
N SER A 97 -16.85 -10.04 -7.89
CA SER A 97 -17.49 -10.98 -8.84
C SER A 97 -18.23 -10.27 -9.97
N GLN A 98 -18.68 -9.04 -9.76
CA GLN A 98 -19.29 -8.18 -10.78
C GLN A 98 -18.27 -7.44 -11.65
N GLY A 99 -16.97 -7.58 -11.39
CA GLY A 99 -15.91 -6.90 -12.13
C GLY A 99 -15.68 -5.44 -11.72
N ASN A 100 -16.30 -4.96 -10.64
CA ASN A 100 -16.16 -3.58 -10.16
C ASN A 100 -14.83 -3.33 -9.45
N ARG A 101 -14.05 -4.39 -9.19
CA ARG A 101 -12.70 -4.34 -8.58
C ARG A 101 -11.65 -4.93 -9.52
N PRO A 102 -11.37 -4.26 -10.65
CA PRO A 102 -10.57 -4.85 -11.72
C PRO A 102 -9.12 -5.10 -11.31
N LEU A 103 -8.59 -4.36 -10.33
CA LEU A 103 -7.24 -4.58 -9.80
C LEU A 103 -7.08 -5.94 -9.10
N MET A 104 -8.14 -6.49 -8.50
CA MET A 104 -8.08 -7.81 -7.84
C MET A 104 -7.83 -8.97 -8.82
N ALA A 105 -8.12 -8.77 -10.10
CA ALA A 105 -7.86 -9.78 -11.13
C ALA A 105 -6.42 -9.78 -11.63
N ALA A 106 -5.63 -8.76 -11.30
CA ALA A 106 -4.26 -8.60 -11.76
C ALA A 106 -3.33 -9.65 -11.13
N LYS A 107 -2.61 -10.38 -11.98
CA LYS A 107 -1.62 -11.38 -11.55
C LYS A 107 -0.18 -10.92 -11.76
N SER A 108 -0.01 -9.83 -12.48
CA SER A 108 1.28 -9.22 -12.78
C SER A 108 1.11 -7.72 -12.97
N TRP A 109 2.17 -6.97 -12.66
CA TRP A 109 2.22 -5.54 -12.91
C TRP A 109 3.63 -5.10 -13.31
N TYR A 110 3.69 -3.98 -14.02
CA TYR A 110 4.93 -3.40 -14.51
C TYR A 110 5.03 -1.95 -14.07
N TYR A 111 6.13 -1.60 -13.41
CA TYR A 111 6.39 -0.28 -12.87
C TYR A 111 7.55 0.38 -13.61
N HIS A 112 7.27 1.45 -14.37
CA HIS A 112 8.21 2.05 -15.30
C HIS A 112 7.94 3.55 -15.43
N LEU A 113 8.79 4.38 -14.82
CA LEU A 113 8.59 5.83 -14.69
C LEU A 113 9.59 6.68 -15.49
N ASP A 114 10.74 6.13 -15.88
CA ASP A 114 11.75 6.86 -16.65
C ASP A 114 11.88 6.34 -18.09
N LYS A 115 12.30 7.19 -19.03
CA LYS A 115 12.49 6.84 -20.47
C LYS A 115 11.26 6.19 -21.11
N ILE A 116 10.08 6.74 -20.82
CA ILE A 116 8.79 6.28 -21.36
C ILE A 116 8.82 6.18 -22.89
N ASP A 117 8.78 4.94 -23.37
CA ASP A 117 8.72 4.56 -24.77
C ASP A 117 7.51 3.64 -24.96
N VAL A 118 6.47 4.18 -25.59
CA VAL A 118 5.18 3.50 -25.73
C VAL A 118 5.31 2.18 -26.50
N ASP A 119 6.20 2.09 -27.49
CA ASP A 119 6.38 0.87 -28.29
C ASP A 119 7.11 -0.23 -27.51
N LYS A 120 8.02 0.15 -26.61
CA LYS A 120 8.64 -0.81 -25.68
C LYS A 120 7.67 -1.27 -24.61
N ILE A 121 6.96 -0.35 -23.97
CA ILE A 121 6.00 -0.65 -22.89
C ILE A 121 4.82 -1.50 -23.41
N ALA A 122 4.38 -1.28 -24.65
CA ALA A 122 3.32 -2.08 -25.29
C ALA A 122 3.65 -3.59 -25.38
N LYS A 123 4.94 -3.96 -25.35
CA LYS A 123 5.37 -5.37 -25.41
C LYS A 123 5.28 -6.12 -24.09
N SER A 124 5.13 -5.41 -22.97
CA SER A 124 4.89 -6.04 -21.67
C SER A 124 3.57 -6.82 -21.70
N ASP A 125 3.52 -8.00 -21.10
CA ASP A 125 2.32 -8.82 -20.92
C ASP A 125 1.63 -8.61 -19.56
N ALA A 126 2.11 -7.64 -18.76
CA ALA A 126 1.57 -7.36 -17.44
C ALA A 126 0.08 -6.96 -17.46
N ASP A 127 -0.67 -7.37 -16.44
CA ASP A 127 -2.11 -7.05 -16.30
C ASP A 127 -2.36 -5.59 -15.86
N VAL A 128 -1.37 -4.97 -15.21
CA VAL A 128 -1.39 -3.56 -14.81
C VAL A 128 -0.08 -2.89 -15.21
N LEU A 129 -0.18 -1.76 -15.88
CA LEU A 129 0.94 -0.86 -16.09
C LEU A 129 0.84 0.32 -15.12
N VAL A 130 1.90 0.59 -14.36
CA VAL A 130 2.09 1.85 -13.64
C VAL A 130 3.23 2.60 -14.33
N ILE A 131 2.88 3.69 -15.01
CA ILE A 131 3.81 4.48 -15.81
C ILE A 131 3.65 5.97 -15.54
N ASP A 132 4.63 6.77 -15.93
CA ASP A 132 4.47 8.23 -15.92
C ASP A 132 3.41 8.68 -16.95
N TYR A 133 2.68 9.75 -16.64
CA TYR A 133 1.72 10.38 -17.55
C TYR A 133 2.39 11.00 -18.80
N ALA A 134 3.68 11.29 -18.71
CA ALA A 134 4.45 11.99 -19.73
C ALA A 134 5.81 11.32 -20.01
N ARG A 135 6.26 11.45 -21.26
CA ARG A 135 7.61 11.11 -21.68
C ARG A 135 8.55 12.31 -21.55
N GLU A 136 9.82 12.08 -21.88
CA GLU A 136 10.89 13.09 -21.85
C GLU A 136 11.03 13.76 -20.48
N GLY A 137 11.11 12.94 -19.43
CA GLY A 137 11.25 13.41 -18.05
C GLY A 137 10.03 14.20 -17.58
N GLY A 138 8.83 13.72 -17.89
CA GLY A 138 7.58 14.31 -17.40
C GLY A 138 7.06 15.54 -18.17
N LYS A 139 7.68 15.90 -19.30
CA LYS A 139 7.39 17.14 -20.04
C LYS A 139 6.33 16.98 -21.12
N ILE A 140 6.35 15.88 -21.86
CA ILE A 140 5.45 15.66 -23.00
C ILE A 140 4.39 14.64 -22.61
N PRO A 141 3.12 15.05 -22.42
CA PRO A 141 2.04 14.14 -22.06
C PRO A 141 1.86 13.05 -23.12
N LEU A 142 1.52 11.84 -22.68
CA LEU A 142 1.05 10.80 -23.59
C LEU A 142 -0.32 11.19 -24.17
N THR A 143 -0.51 10.88 -25.44
CA THR A 143 -1.78 11.12 -26.14
C THR A 143 -2.83 10.06 -25.79
N PRO A 144 -4.14 10.36 -25.95
CA PRO A 144 -5.20 9.37 -25.78
C PRO A 144 -4.99 8.10 -26.62
N GLU A 145 -4.48 8.24 -27.84
CA GLU A 145 -4.20 7.13 -28.76
C GLU A 145 -3.05 6.25 -28.25
N GLU A 146 -1.99 6.85 -27.70
CA GLU A 146 -0.87 6.14 -27.10
C GLU A 146 -1.31 5.35 -25.86
N VAL A 147 -2.08 5.98 -24.96
CA VAL A 147 -2.61 5.29 -23.77
C VAL A 147 -3.59 4.20 -24.16
N ALA A 148 -4.46 4.42 -25.17
CA ALA A 148 -5.37 3.41 -25.68
C ALA A 148 -4.63 2.19 -26.25
N ARG A 149 -3.50 2.39 -26.95
CA ARG A 149 -2.63 1.31 -27.41
C ARG A 149 -2.05 0.52 -26.24
N LEU A 150 -1.62 1.21 -25.18
CA LEU A 150 -1.09 0.56 -23.98
C LEU A 150 -2.12 -0.26 -23.22
N LYS A 151 -3.42 -0.02 -23.38
CA LYS A 151 -4.48 -0.84 -22.72
C LYS A 151 -4.71 -2.21 -23.35
N VAL A 152 -3.98 -2.56 -24.41
CA VAL A 152 -4.08 -3.86 -25.09
C VAL A 152 -2.76 -4.59 -24.93
N LYS A 153 -2.82 -5.81 -24.40
CA LYS A 153 -1.67 -6.71 -24.27
C LYS A 153 -1.27 -7.28 -25.64
N PRO A 154 -0.04 -7.83 -25.77
CA PRO A 154 0.38 -8.52 -26.98
C PRO A 154 -0.56 -9.65 -27.42
N ASP A 155 -1.26 -10.29 -26.47
CA ASP A 155 -2.24 -11.35 -26.74
C ASP A 155 -3.65 -10.83 -27.09
N GLY A 156 -3.82 -9.50 -27.21
CA GLY A 156 -5.08 -8.85 -27.54
C GLY A 156 -6.03 -8.61 -26.36
N LYS A 157 -5.74 -9.16 -25.17
CA LYS A 157 -6.58 -8.91 -23.98
C LYS A 157 -6.39 -7.49 -23.46
N LYS A 158 -7.40 -7.00 -22.75
CA LYS A 158 -7.31 -5.71 -22.06
C LYS A 158 -6.43 -5.79 -20.82
N ARG A 159 -5.81 -4.68 -20.46
CA ARG A 159 -5.10 -4.44 -19.20
C ARG A 159 -5.37 -3.02 -18.70
N LEU A 160 -5.04 -2.77 -17.44
CA LEU A 160 -5.17 -1.45 -16.83
C LEU A 160 -3.89 -0.64 -17.04
N VAL A 161 -4.04 0.66 -17.30
CA VAL A 161 -2.92 1.61 -17.38
C VAL A 161 -3.14 2.74 -16.38
N ILE A 162 -2.24 2.82 -15.39
CA ILE A 162 -2.30 3.69 -14.23
C ILE A 162 -1.16 4.70 -14.30
N SER A 163 -1.47 5.98 -14.08
CA SER A 163 -0.48 7.05 -14.10
C SER A 163 0.14 7.24 -12.73
N TYR A 164 1.46 7.27 -12.63
CA TYR A 164 2.15 7.84 -11.48
C TYR A 164 1.75 9.31 -11.29
N MET A 165 1.59 9.72 -10.04
CA MET A 165 1.36 11.11 -9.65
C MET A 165 1.83 11.33 -8.20
N SER A 166 2.92 12.08 -8.02
CA SER A 166 3.31 12.55 -6.70
C SER A 166 2.31 13.58 -6.17
N ILE A 167 1.83 13.38 -4.94
CA ILE A 167 0.91 14.30 -4.27
C ILE A 167 1.50 15.00 -3.04
N GLY A 168 2.63 14.49 -2.54
CA GLY A 168 3.38 15.06 -1.43
C GLY A 168 4.63 15.83 -1.83
N GLU A 169 5.04 15.74 -3.11
CA GLU A 169 6.16 16.50 -3.65
C GLU A 169 5.83 17.16 -4.99
N ALA A 170 6.34 18.36 -5.19
CA ALA A 170 6.37 19.06 -6.47
C ALA A 170 7.67 18.74 -7.19
N GLU A 171 7.56 18.26 -8.42
CA GLU A 171 8.68 17.89 -9.27
C GLU A 171 8.96 19.02 -10.28
N THR A 172 10.16 19.60 -10.28
CA THR A 172 10.44 20.83 -11.06
C THR A 172 10.41 20.64 -12.58
N TYR A 173 10.39 19.39 -13.05
CA TYR A 173 10.28 19.05 -14.47
C TYR A 173 8.83 18.91 -14.96
N ARG A 174 7.83 19.06 -14.07
CA ARG A 174 6.41 19.00 -14.44
C ARG A 174 5.93 20.32 -15.02
N TRP A 175 4.87 20.25 -15.82
CA TRP A 175 4.27 21.40 -16.50
C TRP A 175 3.79 22.52 -15.57
N TYR A 176 3.44 22.20 -14.31
CA TYR A 176 2.94 23.19 -13.35
C TYR A 176 4.08 24.00 -12.73
N TRP A 177 5.31 23.50 -12.78
CA TRP A 177 6.46 24.21 -12.24
C TRP A 177 6.79 25.40 -13.12
N ARG A 178 7.06 26.54 -12.49
CA ARG A 178 7.49 27.74 -13.20
C ARG A 178 8.93 28.07 -12.84
N GLU A 179 9.77 28.24 -13.86
CA GLU A 179 11.21 28.54 -13.68
C GLU A 179 11.45 29.91 -13.01
N ASP A 180 10.45 30.78 -13.00
CA ASP A 180 10.49 32.09 -12.35
C ASP A 180 10.17 32.05 -10.85
N TRP A 181 9.71 30.92 -10.30
CA TRP A 181 9.51 30.76 -8.86
C TRP A 181 10.83 30.80 -8.08
N LYS A 182 11.11 31.95 -7.44
CA LYS A 182 12.33 32.21 -6.68
C LYS A 182 12.03 33.14 -5.50
N GLY A 183 12.68 32.92 -4.36
CA GLY A 183 12.53 33.81 -3.19
C GLY A 183 11.07 34.00 -2.79
N ASP A 184 10.63 35.26 -2.70
CA ASP A 184 9.26 35.63 -2.32
C ASP A 184 8.20 35.27 -3.38
N ASP A 185 8.61 34.99 -4.63
CA ASP A 185 7.71 34.54 -5.70
C ASP A 185 7.39 33.02 -5.61
N MET A 186 8.02 32.31 -4.67
CA MET A 186 7.72 30.90 -4.43
C MET A 186 6.29 30.73 -3.94
N PRO A 187 5.53 29.76 -4.49
CA PRO A 187 4.23 29.44 -3.97
C PRO A 187 4.32 29.00 -2.51
N GLY A 188 3.47 29.56 -1.64
CA GLY A 188 3.48 29.27 -0.20
C GLY A 188 3.17 27.81 0.19
N TRP A 189 2.90 26.95 -0.79
CA TRP A 189 2.79 25.51 -0.60
C TRP A 189 4.13 24.78 -0.66
N GLN A 190 5.19 25.34 -1.23
CA GLN A 190 6.50 24.68 -1.32
C GLN A 190 7.25 24.81 0.02
N VAL A 191 7.93 23.73 0.45
CA VAL A 191 8.65 23.70 1.73
C VAL A 191 10.16 23.61 1.51
N MET A 192 10.66 22.49 0.99
CA MET A 192 12.09 22.28 0.78
C MET A 192 12.34 21.17 -0.23
N GLU A 193 13.52 21.17 -0.86
CA GLU A 193 13.95 20.09 -1.76
C GLU A 193 14.28 18.81 -0.99
N ASN A 194 13.93 17.66 -1.57
CA ASN A 194 14.31 16.35 -1.09
C ASN A 194 15.73 16.01 -1.57
N CYS A 195 16.69 15.89 -0.66
CA CYS A 195 18.05 15.48 -1.03
C CYS A 195 18.11 14.08 -1.65
N ALA A 196 17.24 13.16 -1.20
CA ALA A 196 17.18 11.83 -1.78
C ALA A 196 16.73 11.87 -3.24
N TRP A 197 15.92 12.86 -3.61
CA TRP A 197 15.32 13.00 -4.93
C TRP A 197 15.46 14.45 -5.43
N PRO A 198 16.64 14.81 -5.96
CA PRO A 198 16.87 16.16 -6.48
C PRO A 198 15.79 16.54 -7.50
N ARG A 199 15.35 17.81 -7.43
CA ARG A 199 14.22 18.39 -8.17
C ARG A 199 12.83 17.99 -7.67
N ALA A 200 12.71 17.22 -6.59
CA ALA A 200 11.46 17.02 -5.88
C ALA A 200 11.43 17.90 -4.63
N HIS A 201 10.34 18.63 -4.40
CA HIS A 201 10.17 19.51 -3.27
C HIS A 201 8.96 19.12 -2.44
N MET A 202 9.14 18.90 -1.14
CA MET A 202 8.02 18.68 -0.21
C MET A 202 7.03 19.85 -0.29
N VAL A 203 5.74 19.51 -0.27
CA VAL A 203 4.66 20.47 -0.32
C VAL A 203 3.79 20.42 0.93
N ARG A 204 3.23 21.57 1.31
CA ARG A 204 2.08 21.67 2.20
C ARG A 204 0.86 21.22 1.42
N PHE A 205 0.63 19.91 1.35
CA PHE A 205 -0.41 19.32 0.50
C PHE A 205 -1.82 19.83 0.80
N TRP A 206 -2.07 20.30 2.03
CA TRP A 206 -3.34 20.91 2.43
C TRP A 206 -3.54 22.34 1.89
N HIS A 207 -2.53 22.97 1.30
CA HIS A 207 -2.62 24.33 0.79
C HIS A 207 -3.44 24.39 -0.51
N ASP A 208 -4.34 25.35 -0.63
CA ASP A 208 -5.30 25.40 -1.75
C ASP A 208 -4.60 25.53 -3.11
N GLY A 209 -3.54 26.34 -3.21
CA GLY A 209 -2.74 26.40 -4.44
C GLY A 209 -2.14 25.06 -4.89
N TRP A 210 -1.85 24.12 -3.98
CA TRP A 210 -1.43 22.77 -4.35
C TRP A 210 -2.62 21.89 -4.72
N LYS A 211 -3.72 21.97 -3.95
CA LYS A 211 -4.98 21.29 -4.31
C LYS A 211 -5.48 21.71 -5.68
N ASP A 212 -5.33 22.98 -6.06
CA ASP A 212 -5.67 23.51 -7.38
C ASP A 212 -4.87 22.85 -8.50
N ILE A 213 -3.57 22.62 -8.25
CA ILE A 213 -2.70 21.89 -9.18
C ILE A 213 -3.16 20.42 -9.30
N ILE A 214 -3.49 19.76 -8.18
CA ILE A 214 -3.74 18.31 -8.19
C ILE A 214 -5.17 17.95 -8.61
N TYR A 215 -6.21 18.60 -8.05
CA TYR A 215 -7.60 18.19 -8.27
C TYR A 215 -8.69 19.27 -8.24
N GLN A 216 -8.45 20.47 -7.70
CA GLN A 216 -9.50 21.50 -7.54
C GLN A 216 -9.57 22.52 -8.68
N GLY A 217 -8.43 22.78 -9.34
CA GLY A 217 -8.33 23.87 -10.30
C GLY A 217 -9.13 23.62 -11.58
N ARG A 218 -9.04 24.54 -12.56
CA ARG A 218 -9.77 24.39 -13.84
C ARG A 218 -9.20 23.29 -14.75
N ARG A 219 -7.91 23.03 -14.66
CA ARG A 219 -7.20 21.98 -15.44
C ARG A 219 -6.20 21.24 -14.54
N PRO A 220 -6.68 20.56 -13.49
CA PRO A 220 -5.84 19.94 -12.49
C PRO A 220 -5.15 18.71 -13.08
N TYR A 221 -4.09 18.26 -12.41
CA TYR A 221 -3.25 17.16 -12.87
C TYR A 221 -4.07 15.88 -13.07
N VAL A 222 -4.92 15.51 -12.11
CA VAL A 222 -5.77 14.32 -12.24
C VAL A 222 -6.70 14.38 -13.45
N LYS A 223 -7.22 15.58 -13.80
CA LYS A 223 -8.08 15.74 -14.98
C LYS A 223 -7.30 15.56 -16.28
N ARG A 224 -6.05 16.03 -16.35
CA ARG A 224 -5.15 15.81 -17.50
C ARG A 224 -4.87 14.33 -17.70
N ILE A 225 -4.65 13.59 -16.61
CA ILE A 225 -4.46 12.14 -16.61
C ILE A 225 -5.72 11.42 -17.14
N ILE A 226 -6.90 11.82 -16.65
CA ILE A 226 -8.19 11.29 -17.13
C ILE A 226 -8.38 11.58 -18.62
N ASP A 227 -8.05 12.79 -19.08
CA ASP A 227 -8.22 13.21 -20.48
C ASP A 227 -7.26 12.48 -21.44
N ALA A 228 -6.05 12.13 -20.97
CA ALA A 228 -5.14 11.24 -21.69
C ALA A 228 -5.64 9.77 -21.70
N GLY A 229 -6.70 9.45 -20.96
CA GLY A 229 -7.37 8.16 -21.01
C GLY A 229 -6.88 7.12 -20.00
N PHE A 230 -6.02 7.46 -19.04
CA PHE A 230 -5.57 6.52 -18.00
C PHE A 230 -6.73 5.97 -17.16
N ASP A 231 -6.60 4.76 -16.65
CA ASP A 231 -7.62 4.07 -15.84
C ASP A 231 -7.61 4.48 -14.37
N GLY A 232 -6.50 5.04 -13.91
CA GLY A 232 -6.34 5.50 -12.54
C GLY A 232 -5.04 6.24 -12.31
N VAL A 233 -4.80 6.53 -11.04
CA VAL A 233 -3.55 7.12 -10.52
C VAL A 233 -2.90 6.20 -9.50
N TYR A 234 -1.57 6.22 -9.49
CA TYR A 234 -0.70 5.65 -8.48
C TYR A 234 -0.06 6.82 -7.72
N LEU A 235 -0.48 7.00 -6.48
CA LEU A 235 -0.21 8.18 -5.66
C LEU A 235 1.05 7.98 -4.84
N ASP A 236 2.07 8.79 -5.12
CA ASP A 236 3.34 8.79 -4.39
C ASP A 236 3.40 9.93 -3.36
N ARG A 237 4.29 9.77 -2.39
CA ARG A 237 4.59 10.73 -1.31
C ARG A 237 3.40 11.00 -0.39
N ILE A 238 2.60 9.98 -0.16
CA ILE A 238 1.53 10.04 0.84
C ILE A 238 2.14 10.24 2.22
N ASP A 239 3.20 9.50 2.54
CA ASP A 239 3.97 9.53 3.79
C ASP A 239 4.57 10.88 4.18
N VAL A 240 4.61 11.87 3.27
CA VAL A 240 5.10 13.22 3.57
C VAL A 240 4.36 13.89 4.73
N TYR A 241 3.13 13.44 5.02
CA TYR A 241 2.35 13.95 6.15
C TYR A 241 3.09 13.79 7.48
N GLU A 242 3.89 12.73 7.65
CA GLU A 242 4.64 12.47 8.88
C GLU A 242 5.61 13.61 9.21
N ARG A 243 6.22 14.19 8.16
CA ARG A 243 7.17 15.30 8.24
C ARG A 243 6.54 16.64 8.58
N GLN A 244 5.22 16.72 8.52
CA GLN A 244 4.46 17.95 8.69
C GLN A 244 3.68 18.01 10.00
N THR A 245 3.74 16.97 10.83
CA THR A 245 2.97 16.85 12.08
C THR A 245 3.28 17.94 13.11
N ASP A 246 4.53 18.41 13.19
CA ASP A 246 4.91 19.52 14.07
C ASP A 246 4.23 20.84 13.66
N GLN A 247 4.19 21.14 12.37
CA GLN A 247 3.54 22.34 11.84
C GLN A 247 2.01 22.19 11.79
N ARG A 248 1.53 20.97 11.53
CA ARG A 248 0.14 20.63 11.31
C ARG A 248 -0.17 19.30 12.00
N PRO A 249 -0.58 19.31 13.29
CA PRO A 249 -0.88 18.10 14.04
C PRO A 249 -1.94 17.19 13.40
N THR A 250 -2.79 17.76 12.55
CA THR A 250 -3.83 17.05 11.78
C THR A 250 -3.32 16.48 10.45
N ALA A 251 -2.04 16.62 10.11
CA ALA A 251 -1.49 16.28 8.78
C ALA A 251 -1.86 14.87 8.32
N ARG A 252 -1.87 13.90 9.22
CA ARG A 252 -2.31 12.53 8.94
C ARG A 252 -3.75 12.48 8.43
N ASP A 253 -4.68 13.11 9.15
CA ASP A 253 -6.08 13.18 8.76
C ASP A 253 -6.30 14.01 7.50
N ASP A 254 -5.56 15.11 7.37
CA ASP A 254 -5.61 15.97 6.19
C ASP A 254 -5.13 15.26 4.91
N MET A 255 -4.17 14.33 5.02
CA MET A 255 -3.71 13.55 3.87
C MET A 255 -4.79 12.57 3.43
N ILE A 256 -5.48 11.92 4.38
CA ILE A 256 -6.64 11.07 4.07
C ILE A 256 -7.75 11.90 3.41
N ASP A 257 -8.04 13.10 3.92
CA ASP A 257 -9.03 14.01 3.32
C ASP A 257 -8.60 14.45 1.92
N PHE A 258 -7.32 14.77 1.72
CA PHE A 258 -6.77 15.14 0.42
C PHE A 258 -6.96 14.03 -0.62
N VAL A 259 -6.59 12.79 -0.28
CA VAL A 259 -6.78 11.62 -1.16
C VAL A 259 -8.27 11.38 -1.42
N THR A 260 -9.11 11.51 -0.39
CA THR A 260 -10.57 11.37 -0.47
C THR A 260 -11.18 12.35 -1.46
N ASP A 261 -10.83 13.63 -1.34
CA ASP A 261 -11.41 14.69 -2.16
C ASP A 261 -10.90 14.63 -3.60
N MET A 262 -9.62 14.30 -3.80
CA MET A 262 -9.07 14.03 -5.13
C MET A 262 -9.79 12.86 -5.80
N ALA A 263 -9.97 11.74 -5.10
CA ALA A 263 -10.64 10.56 -5.63
C ALA A 263 -12.12 10.85 -5.96
N LYS A 264 -12.83 11.59 -5.11
CA LYS A 264 -14.19 12.04 -5.38
C LYS A 264 -14.25 12.89 -6.64
N ALA A 265 -13.39 13.92 -6.75
CA ALA A 265 -13.33 14.78 -7.92
C ALA A 265 -13.06 13.97 -9.20
N ALA A 266 -12.05 13.11 -9.18
CA ALA A 266 -11.70 12.23 -10.29
C ALA A 266 -12.88 11.35 -10.73
N ARG A 267 -13.58 10.73 -9.78
CA ARG A 267 -14.72 9.85 -10.04
C ARG A 267 -15.97 10.59 -10.53
N THR A 268 -16.07 11.91 -10.34
CA THR A 268 -17.11 12.72 -11.00
C THR A 268 -16.88 12.85 -12.51
N TRP A 269 -15.62 12.92 -12.95
CA TRP A 269 -15.27 13.02 -14.37
C TRP A 269 -15.18 11.64 -15.04
N LYS A 270 -14.71 10.62 -14.30
CA LYS A 270 -14.60 9.25 -14.77
C LYS A 270 -15.06 8.28 -13.68
N PRO A 271 -16.32 7.83 -13.69
CA PRO A 271 -16.80 6.79 -12.80
C PRO A 271 -15.89 5.55 -12.87
N GLY A 272 -15.52 4.99 -11.72
CA GLY A 272 -14.60 3.86 -11.64
C GLY A 272 -13.12 4.22 -11.82
N PHE A 273 -12.73 5.50 -11.79
CA PHE A 273 -11.32 5.89 -11.77
C PHE A 273 -10.61 5.29 -10.56
N LEU A 274 -9.53 4.56 -10.83
CA LEU A 274 -8.80 3.79 -9.83
C LEU A 274 -7.79 4.66 -9.07
N VAL A 275 -7.64 4.42 -7.78
CA VAL A 275 -6.68 5.12 -6.92
C VAL A 275 -5.82 4.09 -6.20
N ILE A 276 -4.54 4.01 -6.54
CA ILE A 276 -3.56 3.14 -5.88
C ILE A 276 -2.66 4.02 -5.03
N ALA A 277 -2.55 3.75 -3.73
CA ALA A 277 -1.63 4.46 -2.83
C ALA A 277 -0.25 3.80 -2.82
N GLN A 278 0.83 4.55 -2.65
CA GLN A 278 2.18 4.01 -2.43
C GLN A 278 2.60 4.21 -0.97
N ASN A 279 3.12 3.14 -0.34
CA ASN A 279 3.60 3.14 1.05
C ASN A 279 2.54 3.70 2.03
N ALA A 280 2.96 4.38 3.11
CA ALA A 280 2.07 4.96 4.13
C ALA A 280 1.01 3.95 4.63
N GLU A 281 1.41 2.69 4.81
CA GLU A 281 0.51 1.60 5.18
C GLU A 281 -0.14 1.79 6.56
N ASP A 282 0.40 2.67 7.42
CA ASP A 282 -0.20 3.01 8.70
C ASP A 282 -1.59 3.67 8.54
N LEU A 283 -1.83 4.37 7.43
CA LEU A 283 -3.11 4.98 7.10
C LEU A 283 -4.19 3.91 6.86
N LEU A 284 -3.81 2.67 6.55
CA LEU A 284 -4.73 1.55 6.40
C LEU A 284 -5.41 1.16 7.72
N GLN A 285 -5.04 1.74 8.87
CA GLN A 285 -5.84 1.61 10.09
C GLN A 285 -7.21 2.27 9.96
N GLU A 286 -7.32 3.32 9.14
CA GLU A 286 -8.53 4.09 8.94
C GLU A 286 -9.42 3.47 7.85
N GLN A 287 -10.62 3.00 8.21
CA GLN A 287 -11.59 2.45 7.24
C GLN A 287 -11.88 3.48 6.14
N ARG A 288 -12.04 4.76 6.50
CA ARG A 288 -12.33 5.84 5.55
C ARG A 288 -11.25 6.00 4.47
N TYR A 289 -10.00 5.68 4.79
CA TYR A 289 -8.91 5.70 3.81
C TYR A 289 -8.96 4.45 2.93
N ARG A 290 -9.15 3.28 3.55
CA ARG A 290 -9.30 2.00 2.82
C ARG A 290 -10.48 2.04 1.86
N ASP A 291 -11.59 2.69 2.20
CA ASP A 291 -12.78 2.82 1.34
C ASP A 291 -12.50 3.58 0.05
N VAL A 292 -11.56 4.53 0.10
CA VAL A 292 -11.26 5.44 -1.00
C VAL A 292 -10.28 4.84 -2.01
N ILE A 293 -9.22 4.18 -1.54
CA ILE A 293 -8.19 3.59 -2.41
C ILE A 293 -8.67 2.25 -2.97
N ASP A 294 -8.17 1.84 -4.13
CA ASP A 294 -8.51 0.59 -4.82
C ASP A 294 -7.39 -0.46 -4.75
N GLY A 295 -6.21 -0.07 -4.27
CA GLY A 295 -5.06 -0.94 -4.04
C GLY A 295 -3.91 -0.18 -3.37
N LEU A 296 -2.85 -0.91 -3.02
CA LEU A 296 -1.63 -0.36 -2.44
C LEU A 296 -0.42 -0.85 -3.23
N GLY A 297 0.47 0.05 -3.61
CA GLY A 297 1.84 -0.24 -3.97
C GLY A 297 2.74 -0.18 -2.73
N LYS A 298 3.58 -1.19 -2.54
CA LYS A 298 4.56 -1.21 -1.46
C LYS A 298 5.95 -1.38 -2.04
N GLU A 299 6.79 -0.38 -1.79
CA GLU A 299 8.22 -0.47 -2.11
C GLU A 299 9.00 -0.93 -0.89
N ASP A 300 10.08 -1.64 -1.18
CA ASP A 300 11.08 -2.06 -0.22
C ASP A 300 10.45 -2.75 1.02
N LEU A 301 9.55 -3.72 0.80
CA LEU A 301 8.88 -4.47 1.88
C LEU A 301 9.87 -5.43 2.54
N LEU A 302 10.43 -6.34 1.75
CA LEU A 302 11.31 -7.41 2.22
C LEU A 302 12.77 -6.98 2.18
N HIS A 303 13.17 -6.14 1.23
CA HIS A 303 14.54 -5.63 1.10
C HIS A 303 14.52 -4.15 0.74
N GLY A 304 15.54 -3.39 1.18
CA GLY A 304 15.79 -2.05 0.65
C GLY A 304 15.80 -0.91 1.68
N SER A 305 15.28 -1.09 2.90
CA SER A 305 15.16 0.02 3.86
C SER A 305 16.51 0.52 4.39
N THR A 306 17.52 -0.37 4.49
CA THR A 306 18.86 -0.01 5.00
C THR A 306 19.97 -0.09 3.95
N GLY A 307 19.66 -0.65 2.78
CA GLY A 307 20.59 -0.87 1.67
C GLY A 307 19.89 -1.58 0.52
N THR A 308 20.25 -1.24 -0.71
CA THR A 308 19.67 -1.85 -1.91
C THR A 308 19.88 -3.37 -1.88
N GLY A 309 18.77 -4.12 -1.92
CA GLY A 309 18.78 -5.59 -1.84
C GLY A 309 19.12 -6.17 -0.46
N VAL A 310 19.32 -5.34 0.57
CA VAL A 310 19.52 -5.77 1.95
C VAL A 310 18.17 -6.09 2.57
N ARG A 311 18.02 -7.29 3.15
CA ARG A 311 16.77 -7.70 3.81
C ARG A 311 16.44 -6.78 4.98
N ASN A 312 15.18 -6.36 5.05
CA ASN A 312 14.64 -5.58 6.16
C ASN A 312 14.51 -6.43 7.43
N SER A 313 14.35 -5.77 8.57
CA SER A 313 14.17 -6.49 9.83
C SER A 313 12.84 -7.25 9.83
N ASP A 314 12.81 -8.43 10.45
CA ASP A 314 11.57 -9.21 10.59
C ASP A 314 10.46 -8.42 11.30
N LYS A 315 10.84 -7.48 12.18
CA LYS A 315 9.91 -6.60 12.89
C LYS A 315 9.22 -5.63 11.92
N ASP A 316 9.98 -4.97 11.05
CA ASP A 316 9.43 -3.97 10.13
C ASP A 316 8.60 -4.64 9.03
N ILE A 317 9.04 -5.81 8.56
CA ILE A 317 8.29 -6.67 7.64
C ILE A 317 6.95 -7.07 8.29
N ALA A 318 6.97 -7.59 9.52
CA ALA A 318 5.77 -8.04 10.22
C ALA A 318 4.79 -6.89 10.50
N TRP A 319 5.29 -5.72 10.89
CA TRP A 319 4.49 -4.52 11.10
C TRP A 319 3.77 -4.08 9.82
N SER A 320 4.50 -4.02 8.70
CA SER A 320 3.94 -3.63 7.40
C SER A 320 2.88 -4.63 6.93
N ILE A 321 3.15 -5.93 7.10
CA ILE A 321 2.20 -7.00 6.75
C ILE A 321 0.91 -6.91 7.57
N ASP A 322 0.98 -6.63 8.88
CA ASP A 322 -0.21 -6.51 9.73
C ASP A 322 -1.15 -5.39 9.23
N LEU A 323 -0.57 -4.26 8.84
CA LEU A 323 -1.33 -3.13 8.29
C LEU A 323 -1.93 -3.44 6.93
N MET A 324 -1.14 -4.02 6.02
CA MET A 324 -1.60 -4.35 4.66
C MET A 324 -2.67 -5.45 4.63
N ARG A 325 -2.70 -6.35 5.63
CA ARG A 325 -3.77 -7.35 5.77
C ARG A 325 -5.16 -6.72 5.89
N ARG A 326 -5.26 -5.51 6.46
CA ARG A 326 -6.53 -4.77 6.55
C ARG A 326 -7.09 -4.46 5.16
N LEU A 327 -6.22 -4.04 4.24
CA LEU A 327 -6.60 -3.77 2.85
C LEU A 327 -6.93 -5.06 2.08
N GLN A 328 -6.16 -6.13 2.31
CA GLN A 328 -6.44 -7.44 1.70
C GLN A 328 -7.78 -8.03 2.17
N TRP A 329 -8.15 -7.84 3.44
CA TRP A 329 -9.47 -8.22 3.96
C TRP A 329 -10.61 -7.43 3.32
N ASP A 330 -10.32 -6.21 2.84
CA ASP A 330 -11.26 -5.41 2.06
C ASP A 330 -11.29 -5.81 0.56
N TYR A 331 -10.65 -6.91 0.17
CA TYR A 331 -10.49 -7.40 -1.21
C TYR A 331 -9.93 -6.30 -2.13
N LYS A 332 -8.78 -5.76 -1.73
CA LYS A 332 -7.99 -4.82 -2.52
C LYS A 332 -6.53 -5.31 -2.56
N PRO A 333 -5.88 -5.31 -3.73
CA PRO A 333 -4.58 -5.94 -3.90
C PRO A 333 -3.46 -5.08 -3.33
N VAL A 334 -2.37 -5.76 -2.99
CA VAL A 334 -1.08 -5.15 -2.67
C VAL A 334 -0.10 -5.52 -3.79
N PHE A 335 0.44 -4.50 -4.44
CA PHE A 335 1.44 -4.58 -5.50
C PHE A 335 2.82 -4.32 -4.87
N ALA A 336 3.65 -5.35 -4.73
CA ALA A 336 4.95 -5.23 -4.09
C ALA A 336 6.05 -5.04 -5.14
N VAL A 337 6.89 -4.01 -5.00
CA VAL A 337 8.08 -3.81 -5.85
C VAL A 337 9.35 -3.94 -5.03
N GLU A 338 10.29 -4.73 -5.55
CA GLU A 338 11.59 -4.98 -4.94
C GLU A 338 12.71 -4.73 -5.96
N TYR A 339 13.81 -4.14 -5.51
CA TYR A 339 14.92 -3.72 -6.36
C TYR A 339 16.10 -4.71 -6.32
N LEU A 340 15.86 -5.94 -6.75
CA LEU A 340 16.83 -7.06 -6.70
C LEU A 340 17.48 -7.31 -8.06
N THR A 341 18.79 -7.60 -8.05
CA THR A 341 19.61 -7.70 -9.27
C THR A 341 20.00 -9.13 -9.64
N THR A 342 19.59 -10.15 -8.87
CA THR A 342 19.94 -11.55 -9.16
C THR A 342 18.69 -12.41 -9.33
N LYS A 343 18.73 -13.32 -10.31
CA LYS A 343 17.62 -14.25 -10.60
C LYS A 343 17.25 -15.12 -9.39
N ALA A 344 18.24 -15.53 -8.59
CA ALA A 344 18.03 -16.35 -7.40
C ALA A 344 17.28 -15.58 -6.29
N ALA A 345 17.69 -14.33 -6.03
CA ALA A 345 17.00 -13.47 -5.07
C ALA A 345 15.57 -13.19 -5.54
N ILE A 346 15.39 -12.78 -6.81
CA ILE A 346 14.06 -12.56 -7.42
C ILE A 346 13.15 -13.79 -7.25
N ALA A 347 13.62 -15.00 -7.57
CA ALA A 347 12.81 -16.21 -7.46
C ALA A 347 12.39 -16.51 -6.01
N THR A 348 13.30 -16.31 -5.05
CA THR A 348 13.04 -16.51 -3.61
C THR A 348 12.01 -15.51 -3.12
N THR A 349 12.24 -14.22 -3.39
CA THR A 349 11.37 -13.12 -2.98
C THR A 349 10.00 -13.18 -3.67
N THR A 350 9.93 -13.64 -4.93
CA THR A 350 8.66 -13.90 -5.63
C THR A 350 7.81 -14.90 -4.86
N THR A 351 8.42 -15.99 -4.39
CA THR A 351 7.72 -17.04 -3.63
C THR A 351 7.21 -16.49 -2.30
N GLU A 352 8.03 -15.72 -1.58
CA GLU A 352 7.66 -15.10 -0.31
C GLU A 352 6.49 -14.11 -0.49
N LEU A 353 6.59 -13.16 -1.43
CA LEU A 353 5.53 -12.17 -1.70
C LEU A 353 4.22 -12.82 -2.16
N ASN A 354 4.28 -13.82 -3.04
CA ASN A 354 3.09 -14.57 -3.44
C ASN A 354 2.43 -15.29 -2.25
N SER A 355 3.23 -15.84 -1.32
CA SER A 355 2.71 -16.49 -0.11
C SER A 355 2.00 -15.51 0.84
N LEU A 356 2.33 -14.21 0.74
CA LEU A 356 1.68 -13.12 1.45
C LEU A 356 0.44 -12.56 0.73
N GLY A 357 0.06 -13.15 -0.41
CA GLY A 357 -1.08 -12.68 -1.21
C GLY A 357 -0.84 -11.34 -1.91
N MET A 358 0.43 -11.02 -2.21
CA MET A 358 0.83 -9.81 -2.92
C MET A 358 1.17 -10.13 -4.37
N VAL A 359 1.09 -9.12 -5.24
CA VAL A 359 1.47 -9.23 -6.65
C VAL A 359 2.87 -8.61 -6.81
N PRO A 360 3.93 -9.42 -6.99
CA PRO A 360 5.30 -8.91 -7.04
C PRO A 360 5.67 -8.34 -8.42
N THR A 361 6.54 -7.33 -8.44
CA THR A 361 7.33 -6.90 -9.60
C THR A 361 8.77 -6.62 -9.16
N PHE A 362 9.71 -6.78 -10.08
CA PHE A 362 11.13 -6.54 -9.82
C PHE A 362 11.66 -5.62 -10.90
N GLN A 363 12.17 -4.47 -10.49
CA GLN A 363 12.65 -3.44 -11.40
C GLN A 363 14.04 -2.98 -10.97
N HIS A 364 14.73 -2.27 -11.86
CA HIS A 364 15.85 -1.45 -11.44
C HIS A 364 15.31 -0.18 -10.75
N ARG A 365 16.01 0.37 -9.75
CA ARG A 365 15.53 1.53 -8.97
C ARG A 365 15.33 2.80 -9.80
N SER A 366 15.99 2.91 -10.95
CA SER A 366 15.73 3.98 -11.92
C SER A 366 14.36 3.90 -12.60
N LEU A 367 13.68 2.75 -12.52
CA LEU A 367 12.39 2.49 -13.17
C LEU A 367 12.37 2.83 -14.67
N ASP A 368 13.48 2.57 -15.37
CA ASP A 368 13.67 2.90 -16.79
C ASP A 368 13.33 1.74 -17.74
N GLY A 369 12.71 0.70 -17.18
CA GLY A 369 12.26 -0.49 -17.89
C GLY A 369 13.33 -1.49 -18.33
N GLY A 370 14.61 -1.26 -18.03
CA GLY A 370 15.67 -2.23 -18.32
C GLY A 370 15.66 -3.43 -17.36
N ASP A 371 16.10 -4.60 -17.85
CA ASP A 371 16.22 -5.84 -17.06
C ASP A 371 17.03 -5.58 -15.78
N PRO A 372 16.47 -5.83 -14.58
CA PRO A 372 17.15 -5.57 -13.31
C PRO A 372 18.35 -6.49 -13.07
N THR A 373 18.46 -7.61 -13.79
CA THR A 373 19.55 -8.59 -13.67
C THR A 373 20.74 -8.32 -14.57
N VAL A 374 20.63 -7.32 -15.46
CA VAL A 374 21.72 -6.88 -16.31
C VAL A 374 22.54 -5.84 -15.54
N ALA A 375 23.84 -6.10 -15.40
CA ALA A 375 24.77 -5.15 -14.80
C ALA A 375 24.75 -3.82 -15.55
N ARG A 376 24.69 -2.72 -14.81
CA ARG A 376 24.66 -1.36 -15.34
C ARG A 376 25.95 -0.65 -14.94
N ALA A 377 26.42 0.28 -15.77
CA ALA A 377 27.49 1.18 -15.36
C ALA A 377 26.99 2.03 -14.17
N ASP A 378 27.83 2.18 -13.15
CA ASP A 378 27.52 2.71 -11.80
C ASP A 378 26.97 4.16 -11.76
N GLU A 379 26.83 4.82 -12.92
CA GLU A 379 26.60 6.26 -13.02
C GLU A 379 25.15 6.69 -13.31
N LYS A 380 24.20 5.78 -13.62
CA LYS A 380 22.96 6.25 -14.29
C LYS A 380 21.75 6.57 -13.43
N GLN A 381 21.67 6.17 -12.16
CA GLN A 381 20.76 6.80 -11.19
C GLN A 381 21.09 6.32 -9.78
N GLN A 382 21.71 7.19 -8.99
CA GLN A 382 22.00 6.94 -7.57
C GLN A 382 20.93 7.55 -6.65
N TYR A 383 20.07 8.44 -7.17
CA TYR A 383 19.03 9.10 -6.38
C TYR A 383 18.03 8.10 -5.81
N GLY A 384 17.56 8.40 -4.60
CA GLY A 384 16.55 7.61 -3.91
C GLY A 384 17.04 6.29 -3.36
N THR A 385 18.34 5.97 -3.45
CA THR A 385 18.88 4.76 -2.84
C THR A 385 19.30 5.03 -1.38
N PRO A 386 19.27 4.02 -0.51
CA PRO A 386 19.84 4.13 0.83
C PRO A 386 21.32 4.53 0.80
N GLU A 387 22.07 4.08 -0.21
CA GLU A 387 23.48 4.43 -0.39
C GLU A 387 23.67 5.93 -0.65
N TRP A 388 22.90 6.52 -1.55
CA TRP A 388 22.93 7.96 -1.82
C TRP A 388 22.53 8.79 -0.61
N ILE A 389 21.47 8.37 0.09
CA ILE A 389 21.04 9.05 1.31
C ILE A 389 22.16 9.03 2.35
N GLN A 390 22.85 7.90 2.50
CA GLN A 390 23.98 7.76 3.41
C GLN A 390 25.22 8.55 2.99
N THR A 391 25.44 8.87 1.71
CA THR A 391 26.62 9.64 1.30
C THR A 391 26.32 11.13 1.16
N GLU A 392 25.20 11.49 0.56
CA GLU A 392 24.89 12.84 0.10
C GLU A 392 23.96 13.63 1.01
N CYS A 393 23.13 12.95 1.81
CA CYS A 393 22.05 13.58 2.59
C CYS A 393 22.31 13.63 4.11
N LYS A 394 23.57 13.48 4.53
CA LYS A 394 23.98 13.53 5.95
C LYS A 394 24.00 14.93 6.54
N GLU A 395 24.09 15.97 5.72
CA GLU A 395 24.24 17.34 6.18
C GLU A 395 22.89 17.92 6.63
N LYS A 396 22.88 18.70 7.72
CA LYS A 396 21.65 19.28 8.30
C LYS A 396 20.83 20.14 7.32
N HIS A 397 21.46 20.65 6.25
CA HIS A 397 20.82 21.47 5.23
C HIS A 397 20.37 20.68 3.98
N LYS A 398 20.52 19.36 3.99
CA LYS A 398 20.12 18.43 2.92
C LYS A 398 19.10 17.42 3.46
N PRO A 399 17.89 17.87 3.80
CA PRO A 399 16.86 17.00 4.35
C PRO A 399 16.48 15.91 3.35
N HIS A 400 16.12 14.73 3.84
CA HIS A 400 15.51 13.67 3.07
C HIS A 400 14.36 13.06 3.88
N TRP A 401 13.48 12.36 3.18
CA TRP A 401 12.37 11.59 3.75
C TRP A 401 12.00 10.45 2.81
#